data_AF-A0A830B6B3-F1
#
_entry.id   AF-A0A830B6B3-F1
#
_cell.length_a   1.000
_cell.length_b   1.000
_cell.length_c   1.000
_cell.angle_alpha   90.00
_cell.angle_beta   90.00
_cell.angle_gamma   90.00
#
_symmetry.space_group_name_H-M   'P 1'
#
loop_
_entity.id
_entity.type
_entity.pdbx_description
1 polymer ?
#
loop_
_entity_poly.entity_id
_entity_poly.type
_entity_poly.pdbx_seq_one_letter_code
_entity_poly.pdbx_strand_id
1 'polypeptide(L)'
;MVIGDGILTPAISVFSAVSGVELAAAKEHHKLACIILIALFALQHYGTHRVGFLFAPVVITWLLCISAIGLYNIFYWNPHVYKALSPYYIYRFLKKTERQGWMSLGGILLCITGSEAMFADLGHFSQKSIKIAFTSFVYPSMVLAYMGQAAYLSQHHDFQKDYRVGFYISVPEKLRWPVLVIAVLAAVVGSQAIITGTFSIIKQCSALGCFSQGQNCPHVIEISRADLHT
;
A
#
# COMPACT_ATOMS: atom_id res chain seq x y z
N MET A 1 17.11 0.75 -7.38
CA MET A 1 15.69 1.13 -7.41
C MET A 1 14.90 0.43 -6.31
N VAL A 2 14.84 -0.91 -6.26
CA VAL A 2 14.15 -1.64 -5.17
C VAL A 2 14.66 -1.29 -3.77
N ILE A 3 15.96 -1.00 -3.60
CA ILE A 3 16.52 -0.50 -2.33
C ILE A 3 15.92 0.88 -1.94
N GLY A 4 15.64 1.73 -2.93
CA GLY A 4 14.96 3.02 -2.72
C GLY A 4 13.51 2.85 -2.31
N ASP A 5 12.79 1.91 -2.94
CA ASP A 5 11.42 1.55 -2.53
C ASP A 5 11.39 0.94 -1.12
N GLY A 6 12.44 0.19 -0.77
CA GLY A 6 12.76 -0.33 0.56
C GLY A 6 12.74 0.73 1.66
N ILE A 7 13.23 1.94 1.35
CA ILE A 7 13.37 3.06 2.28
C ILE A 7 12.15 3.97 2.25
N LEU A 8 11.61 4.24 1.05
CA LEU A 8 10.51 5.19 0.87
C LEU A 8 9.17 4.61 1.32
N THR A 9 8.91 3.33 1.11
CA THR A 9 7.58 2.75 1.39
C THR A 9 7.21 2.76 2.87
N PRO A 10 8.11 2.41 3.82
CA PRO A 10 7.83 2.55 5.24
C PRO A 10 7.56 4.01 5.63
N ALA A 11 8.34 4.96 5.10
CA ALA A 11 8.17 6.38 5.40
C ALA A 11 6.82 6.93 4.90
N ILE A 12 6.44 6.59 3.67
CA ILE A 12 5.16 7.01 3.06
C ILE A 12 3.98 6.33 3.76
N SER A 13 4.10 5.04 4.12
CA SER A 13 3.05 4.31 4.85
C SER A 13 2.78 4.92 6.22
N VAL A 14 3.83 5.33 6.93
CA VAL A 14 3.75 6.04 8.21
C VAL A 14 3.06 7.39 8.04
N PHE A 15 3.49 8.20 7.06
CA PHE A 15 2.88 9.50 6.79
C PHE A 15 1.38 9.40 6.43
N SER A 16 1.03 8.37 5.65
CA SER A 16 -0.35 8.06 5.29
C SER A 16 -1.19 7.62 6.50
N ALA A 17 -0.63 6.81 7.39
CA ALA A 17 -1.28 6.39 8.63
C ALA A 17 -1.55 7.59 9.57
N VAL A 18 -0.56 8.48 9.74
CA VAL A 18 -0.70 9.73 10.53
C VAL A 18 -1.87 10.55 9.97
N SER A 19 -1.83 10.82 8.66
CA SER A 19 -2.85 11.63 7.97
C SER A 19 -4.25 11.02 8.04
N GLY A 20 -4.34 9.68 8.00
CA GLY A 20 -5.60 8.94 8.16
C GLY A 20 -6.18 9.07 9.56
N VAL A 21 -5.34 9.02 10.61
CA VAL A 21 -5.81 9.17 12.00
C VAL A 21 -6.22 10.60 12.30
N GLU A 22 -5.46 11.60 11.85
CA GLU A 22 -5.83 13.02 12.00
C GLU A 22 -7.16 13.36 11.31
N LEU A 23 -7.51 12.63 10.25
CA LEU A 23 -8.80 12.76 9.58
C LEU A 23 -9.94 12.09 10.36
N ALA A 24 -9.69 10.92 10.94
CA ALA A 24 -10.71 10.15 11.67
C ALA A 24 -10.97 10.67 13.09
N ALA A 25 -9.98 11.31 13.71
CA ALA A 25 -10.09 11.81 15.07
C ALA A 25 -10.19 13.34 15.05
N ALA A 26 -11.25 13.89 15.67
CA ALA A 26 -11.34 15.33 15.90
C ALA A 26 -10.07 15.83 16.65
N LYS A 27 -9.70 17.10 16.43
CA LYS A 27 -8.42 17.75 16.80
C LYS A 27 -7.84 17.50 18.22
N GLU A 28 -8.55 16.83 19.12
CA GLU A 28 -8.09 16.52 20.48
C GLU A 28 -7.43 15.14 20.67
N HIS A 29 -7.47 14.24 19.68
CA HIS A 29 -6.96 12.87 19.83
C HIS A 29 -5.59 12.60 19.16
N HIS A 30 -4.76 13.63 18.94
CA HIS A 30 -3.39 13.48 18.41
C HIS A 30 -2.54 12.49 19.22
N LYS A 31 -2.76 12.39 20.54
CA LYS A 31 -2.06 11.45 21.41
C LYS A 31 -2.31 9.99 21.03
N LEU A 32 -3.52 9.65 20.57
CA LEU A 32 -3.86 8.28 20.18
C LEU A 32 -3.16 7.89 18.88
N ALA A 33 -3.10 8.81 17.92
CA ALA A 33 -2.36 8.62 16.66
C ALA A 33 -0.88 8.32 16.92
N CYS A 34 -0.25 9.14 17.77
CA CYS A 34 1.14 8.96 18.16
C CYS A 34 1.37 7.63 18.89
N ILE A 35 0.48 7.23 19.80
CA ILE A 35 0.57 5.95 20.51
C ILE A 35 0.45 4.77 19.53
N ILE A 36 -0.50 4.83 18.59
CA ILE A 36 -0.65 3.80 17.55
C ILE A 36 0.61 3.76 16.68
N LEU A 37 1.13 4.90 16.24
CA LEU A 37 2.38 4.97 15.46
C LEU A 37 3.59 4.39 16.20
N ILE A 38 3.78 4.75 17.47
CA ILE A 38 4.85 4.21 18.30
C ILE A 38 4.66 2.71 18.48
N ALA A 39 3.42 2.24 18.69
CA ALA A 39 3.12 0.82 18.75
C ALA A 39 3.39 0.10 17.42
N LEU A 40 3.09 0.71 16.26
CA LEU A 40 3.43 0.14 14.95
C LEU A 40 4.93 0.00 14.76
N PHE A 41 5.70 1.04 15.08
CA PHE A 41 7.17 0.99 14.99
C PHE A 41 7.79 0.01 16.00
N ALA A 42 7.23 -0.10 17.20
CA ALA A 42 7.67 -1.09 18.18
C ALA A 42 7.36 -2.53 17.70
N LEU A 43 6.20 -2.73 17.06
CA LEU A 43 5.81 -4.04 16.51
C LEU A 43 6.66 -4.43 15.28
N GLN A 44 7.13 -3.45 14.50
CA GLN A 44 8.04 -3.67 13.36
C GLN A 44 9.37 -4.33 13.78
N HIS A 45 9.77 -4.23 15.05
CA HIS A 45 11.00 -4.84 15.56
C HIS A 45 10.83 -6.34 15.93
N TYR A 46 9.60 -6.81 16.17
CA TYR A 46 9.34 -8.12 16.80
C TYR A 46 9.28 -9.33 15.86
N GLY A 47 9.81 -9.20 14.64
CA GLY A 47 10.34 -10.35 13.91
C GLY A 47 9.40 -11.01 12.89
N THR A 48 9.98 -11.23 11.71
CA THR A 48 9.41 -11.84 10.50
C THR A 48 9.17 -13.35 10.62
N HIS A 49 9.76 -14.02 11.62
CA HIS A 49 9.87 -15.49 11.69
C HIS A 49 8.57 -16.25 11.99
N ARG A 50 7.66 -15.70 12.81
CA ARG A 50 6.37 -16.34 13.17
C ARG A 50 5.14 -15.70 12.51
N VAL A 51 5.31 -14.52 11.89
CA VAL A 51 4.20 -13.63 11.51
C VAL A 51 3.84 -13.73 10.03
N GLY A 52 4.67 -14.40 9.20
CA GLY A 52 4.38 -14.63 7.78
C GLY A 52 3.03 -15.29 7.51
N PHE A 53 2.59 -16.21 8.38
CA PHE A 53 1.26 -16.83 8.29
C PHE A 53 0.12 -15.87 8.65
N LEU A 54 0.37 -14.90 9.54
CA LEU A 54 -0.60 -13.86 9.92
C LEU A 54 -0.68 -12.73 8.89
N PHE A 55 0.33 -12.57 8.03
CA PHE A 55 0.35 -11.52 7.00
C PHE A 55 -0.68 -11.74 5.90
N ALA A 56 -0.79 -12.98 5.39
CA ALA A 56 -1.75 -13.32 4.36
C ALA A 56 -3.21 -13.00 4.74
N PRO A 57 -3.75 -13.43 5.90
CA PRO A 57 -5.13 -13.12 6.27
C PRO A 57 -5.37 -11.64 6.55
N VAL A 58 -4.37 -10.90 7.06
CA VAL A 58 -4.48 -9.44 7.26
C VAL A 58 -4.63 -8.71 5.92
N VAL A 59 -3.78 -9.04 4.93
CA VAL A 59 -3.84 -8.43 3.59
C VAL A 59 -5.14 -8.82 2.87
N ILE A 60 -5.57 -10.08 2.95
CA ILE A 60 -6.84 -10.52 2.38
C ILE A 60 -8.02 -9.78 3.01
N THR A 61 -8.04 -9.65 4.35
CA THR A 61 -9.08 -8.91 5.07
C THR A 61 -9.11 -7.46 4.61
N TRP A 62 -7.95 -6.81 4.51
CA TRP A 62 -7.84 -5.45 4.01
C TRP A 62 -8.38 -5.31 2.57
N LEU A 63 -7.95 -6.18 1.65
CA LEU A 63 -8.41 -6.17 0.26
C LEU A 63 -9.93 -6.38 0.15
N LEU A 64 -10.50 -7.28 0.96
CA LEU A 64 -11.94 -7.50 1.02
C LEU A 64 -12.68 -6.29 1.59
N CYS A 65 -12.15 -5.66 2.64
CA CYS A 65 -12.74 -4.45 3.22
C CYS A 65 -12.79 -3.30 2.20
N ILE A 66 -11.68 -3.00 1.52
CA ILE A 66 -11.66 -1.91 0.53
C ILE A 66 -12.55 -2.23 -0.68
N SER A 67 -12.62 -3.51 -1.08
CA SER A 67 -13.47 -3.97 -2.19
C SER A 67 -14.96 -3.82 -1.85
N ALA A 68 -15.37 -4.24 -0.64
CA ALA A 68 -16.74 -4.11 -0.17
C ALA A 68 -17.19 -2.64 -0.06
N ILE A 69 -16.31 -1.78 0.49
CA ILE A 69 -16.56 -0.34 0.57
C ILE A 69 -16.64 0.29 -0.83
N GLY A 70 -15.74 -0.09 -1.74
CA GLY A 70 -15.76 0.37 -3.12
C GLY A 70 -17.07 0.01 -3.83
N LEU A 71 -17.50 -1.25 -3.67
CA LEU A 71 -18.75 -1.75 -4.24
C LEU A 71 -19.97 -1.03 -3.66
N TYR A 72 -20.02 -0.84 -2.33
CA TYR A 72 -21.06 -0.06 -1.66
C TYR A 72 -21.15 1.36 -2.23
N ASN A 73 -20.02 2.04 -2.41
CA ASN A 73 -19.99 3.40 -2.93
C ASN A 73 -20.42 3.48 -4.41
N ILE A 74 -20.08 2.49 -5.24
CA ILE A 74 -20.54 2.43 -6.64
C ILE A 74 -22.07 2.30 -6.69
N PHE A 75 -22.66 1.40 -5.89
CA PHE A 75 -24.11 1.20 -5.90
C PHE A 75 -24.88 2.39 -5.30
N TYR A 76 -24.37 2.98 -4.22
CA TYR A 76 -25.08 4.05 -3.51
C TYR A 76 -24.97 5.40 -4.20
N TRP A 77 -23.79 5.79 -4.69
CA TRP A 77 -23.55 7.14 -5.22
C TRP A 77 -23.72 7.21 -6.74
N ASN A 78 -23.12 6.29 -7.49
CA ASN A 78 -23.20 6.40 -8.95
C ASN A 78 -22.90 5.06 -9.66
N PRO A 79 -23.93 4.32 -10.09
CA PRO A 79 -23.73 3.07 -10.80
C PRO A 79 -23.16 3.29 -12.21
N HIS A 80 -23.14 4.50 -12.77
CA HIS A 80 -22.58 4.76 -14.12
C HIS A 80 -21.06 4.87 -14.16
N VAL A 81 -20.38 4.72 -13.02
CA VAL A 81 -18.92 4.87 -12.92
C VAL A 81 -18.16 3.77 -13.67
N TYR A 82 -18.77 2.63 -13.99
CA TYR A 82 -18.15 1.61 -14.86
C TYR A 82 -17.77 2.17 -16.24
N LYS A 83 -18.45 3.22 -16.72
CA LYS A 83 -18.10 3.87 -17.99
C LYS A 83 -16.69 4.47 -17.96
N ALA A 84 -16.18 4.85 -16.77
CA ALA A 84 -14.83 5.36 -16.59
C ALA A 84 -13.73 4.34 -16.91
N LEU A 85 -14.04 3.03 -16.94
CA LEU A 85 -13.11 1.99 -17.37
C LEU A 85 -12.84 2.03 -18.88
N SER A 86 -13.69 2.70 -19.67
CA SER A 86 -13.48 2.80 -21.11
C SER A 86 -12.33 3.77 -21.43
N PRO A 87 -11.34 3.36 -22.25
CA PRO A 87 -10.17 4.17 -22.60
C PRO A 87 -10.55 5.49 -23.31
N TYR A 88 -11.76 5.54 -23.87
CA TYR A 88 -12.33 6.76 -24.44
C TYR A 88 -12.39 7.93 -23.43
N TYR A 89 -12.71 7.66 -22.16
CA TYR A 89 -12.80 8.70 -21.13
C TYR A 89 -11.42 9.19 -20.67
N ILE A 90 -10.42 8.31 -20.63
CA ILE A 90 -9.02 8.69 -20.38
C ILE A 90 -8.52 9.65 -21.45
N TYR A 91 -8.75 9.35 -22.73
CA TYR A 91 -8.32 10.23 -23.82
C TYR A 91 -9.03 11.60 -23.76
N ARG A 92 -10.34 11.59 -23.49
CA ARG A 92 -11.12 12.82 -23.32
C ARG A 92 -10.67 13.64 -22.10
N PHE A 93 -10.28 12.97 -21.01
CA PHE A 93 -9.74 13.60 -19.81
C PHE A 93 -8.38 14.26 -20.07
N LEU A 94 -7.42 13.55 -20.68
CA LEU A 94 -6.11 14.11 -21.02
C LEU A 94 -6.24 15.32 -21.94
N LYS A 95 -7.12 15.24 -22.95
CA LYS A 95 -7.35 16.34 -23.90
C LYS A 95 -7.98 17.57 -23.25
N LYS A 96 -8.79 17.40 -22.20
CA LYS A 96 -9.50 18.51 -21.54
C LYS A 96 -8.69 19.16 -20.42
N THR A 97 -7.86 18.38 -19.72
CA THR A 97 -7.20 18.79 -18.48
C THR A 97 -5.71 19.13 -18.69
N GLU A 98 -5.17 18.88 -19.89
CA GLU A 98 -3.80 19.21 -20.33
C GLU A 98 -2.76 19.06 -19.20
N ARG A 99 -2.27 20.18 -18.64
CA ARG A 99 -1.20 20.21 -17.64
C ARG A 99 -1.52 19.44 -16.34
N GLN A 100 -2.76 19.49 -15.84
CA GLN A 100 -3.17 18.70 -14.67
C GLN A 100 -3.34 17.21 -15.01
N GLY A 101 -3.70 16.90 -16.27
CA GLY A 101 -3.75 15.53 -16.77
C GLY A 101 -2.36 14.89 -16.79
N TRP A 102 -1.35 15.65 -17.25
CA TRP A 102 0.06 15.24 -17.22
C TRP A 102 0.58 15.00 -15.80
N MET A 103 0.24 15.85 -14.83
CA MET A 103 0.61 15.62 -13.42
C MET A 103 -0.03 14.34 -12.85
N SER A 104 -1.28 14.04 -13.24
CA SER A 104 -1.99 12.84 -12.78
C SER A 104 -1.35 11.54 -13.30
N LEU A 105 -0.71 11.59 -14.47
CA LEU A 105 0.08 10.46 -15.00
C LEU A 105 1.24 10.07 -14.07
N GLY A 106 1.75 11.01 -13.26
CA GLY A 106 2.81 10.72 -12.28
C GLY A 106 2.40 9.66 -11.26
N GLY A 107 1.13 9.64 -10.83
CA GLY A 107 0.62 8.58 -9.96
C GLY A 107 0.57 7.21 -10.63
N ILE A 108 0.32 7.17 -11.94
CA ILE A 108 0.35 5.92 -12.72
C ILE A 108 1.79 5.41 -12.82
N LEU A 109 2.75 6.30 -13.11
CA LEU A 109 4.17 5.95 -13.11
C LEU A 109 4.64 5.43 -11.75
N LEU A 110 4.17 6.03 -10.65
CA LEU A 110 4.47 5.57 -9.29
C LEU A 110 3.83 4.20 -8.97
N CYS A 111 2.71 3.84 -9.58
CA CYS A 111 2.16 2.48 -9.46
C CYS A 111 2.99 1.45 -10.25
N ILE A 112 3.63 1.86 -11.35
CA ILE A 112 4.50 0.98 -12.14
C ILE A 112 5.74 0.59 -11.33
N THR A 113 6.33 1.51 -10.54
CA THR A 113 7.49 1.18 -9.68
C THR A 113 7.13 0.13 -8.62
N GLY A 114 5.92 0.18 -8.06
CA GLY A 114 5.41 -0.86 -7.16
C GLY A 114 5.27 -2.24 -7.81
N SER A 115 5.04 -2.30 -9.13
CA SER A 115 4.98 -3.57 -9.86
C SER A 115 6.37 -4.22 -9.99
N GLU A 116 7.44 -3.43 -10.05
CA GLU A 116 8.82 -3.93 -10.14
C GLU A 116 9.27 -4.62 -8.86
N ALA A 117 8.82 -4.15 -7.70
CA ALA A 117 9.03 -4.84 -6.43
C ALA A 117 8.37 -6.24 -6.43
N MET A 118 7.16 -6.36 -7.00
CA MET A 118 6.50 -7.66 -7.18
C MET A 118 7.27 -8.59 -8.14
N PHE A 119 7.91 -8.04 -9.17
CA PHE A 119 8.75 -8.83 -10.08
C PHE A 119 10.04 -9.32 -9.40
N ALA A 120 10.61 -8.56 -8.46
CA ALA A 120 11.78 -9.01 -7.71
C ALA A 120 11.47 -10.24 -6.83
N ASP A 121 10.24 -10.35 -6.31
CA ASP A 121 9.80 -11.49 -5.50
C ASP A 121 9.58 -12.79 -6.31
N LEU A 122 9.54 -12.72 -7.64
CA LEU A 122 9.50 -13.91 -8.51
C LEU A 122 10.75 -14.80 -8.40
N GLY A 123 11.85 -14.28 -7.85
CA GLY A 123 13.04 -15.07 -7.55
C GLY A 123 12.83 -16.06 -6.39
N HIS A 124 11.82 -15.84 -5.54
CA HIS A 124 11.55 -16.66 -4.35
C HIS A 124 10.24 -17.47 -4.46
N PHE A 125 9.26 -16.99 -5.22
CA PHE A 125 7.94 -17.61 -5.38
C PHE A 125 7.63 -18.00 -6.83
N SER A 126 6.79 -19.03 -7.02
CA SER A 126 6.37 -19.47 -8.36
C SER A 126 5.56 -18.39 -9.09
N GLN A 127 5.93 -18.11 -10.35
CA GLN A 127 5.23 -17.18 -11.26
C GLN A 127 3.72 -17.41 -11.34
N LYS A 128 3.29 -18.68 -11.32
CA LYS A 128 1.86 -19.03 -11.42
C LYS A 128 1.06 -18.57 -10.20
N SER A 129 1.61 -18.72 -8.99
CA SER A 129 0.95 -18.32 -7.75
C SER A 129 0.75 -16.81 -7.68
N ILE A 130 1.78 -16.03 -8.04
CA ILE A 130 1.70 -14.56 -8.05
C ILE A 130 0.69 -14.09 -9.09
N LYS A 131 0.70 -14.66 -10.30
CA LYS A 131 -0.24 -14.28 -11.35
C LYS A 131 -1.70 -14.52 -10.93
N ILE A 132 -1.99 -15.66 -10.30
CA ILE A 132 -3.34 -16.00 -9.84
C ILE A 132 -3.77 -15.07 -8.71
N ALA A 133 -2.93 -14.84 -7.71
CA ALA A 133 -3.25 -13.95 -6.59
C ALA A 133 -3.48 -12.50 -7.06
N PHE A 134 -2.62 -11.99 -7.94
CA PHE A 134 -2.74 -10.63 -8.45
C PHE A 134 -3.98 -10.44 -9.31
N THR A 135 -4.23 -11.35 -10.26
CA THR A 135 -5.37 -11.26 -11.18
C THR A 135 -6.71 -11.48 -10.46
N SER A 136 -6.75 -12.41 -9.50
CA SER A 136 -8.02 -12.84 -8.90
C SER A 136 -8.41 -12.02 -7.66
N PHE A 137 -7.44 -11.47 -6.91
CA PHE A 137 -7.71 -10.74 -5.67
C PHE A 137 -7.29 -9.27 -5.74
N VAL A 138 -6.02 -9.00 -6.02
CA VAL A 138 -5.46 -7.65 -5.91
C VAL A 138 -6.07 -6.71 -6.96
N TYR A 139 -6.08 -7.15 -8.22
CA TYR A 139 -6.60 -6.38 -9.34
C TYR A 139 -8.08 -5.98 -9.18
N PRO A 140 -9.04 -6.90 -8.96
CA PRO A 140 -10.44 -6.51 -8.81
C PRO A 140 -10.68 -5.64 -7.58
N SER A 141 -9.98 -5.91 -6.47
CA SER A 141 -10.12 -5.12 -5.23
C SER A 141 -9.64 -3.68 -5.42
N MET A 142 -8.51 -3.48 -6.10
CA MET A 142 -8.01 -2.14 -6.41
C MET A 142 -8.94 -1.39 -7.38
N VAL A 143 -9.39 -2.05 -8.44
CA VAL A 143 -10.30 -1.44 -9.41
C VAL A 143 -11.60 -1.00 -8.73
N LEU A 144 -12.18 -1.83 -7.86
CA LEU A 144 -13.38 -1.49 -7.09
C LEU A 144 -13.13 -0.32 -6.11
N ALA A 145 -11.99 -0.30 -5.42
CA ALA A 145 -11.65 0.77 -4.49
C ALA A 145 -11.53 2.13 -5.21
N TYR A 146 -10.83 2.19 -6.34
CA TYR A 146 -10.67 3.42 -7.12
C TYR A 146 -11.98 3.86 -7.78
N MET A 147 -12.78 2.92 -8.31
CA MET A 147 -14.11 3.24 -8.83
C MET A 147 -15.04 3.77 -7.73
N GLY A 148 -15.02 3.18 -6.53
CA GLY A 148 -15.79 3.67 -5.39
C GLY A 148 -15.39 5.09 -4.96
N GLN A 149 -14.09 5.39 -4.95
CA GLN A 149 -13.60 6.75 -4.70
C GLN A 149 -14.05 7.73 -5.80
N ALA A 150 -13.94 7.34 -7.08
CA ALA A 150 -14.38 8.17 -8.20
C ALA A 150 -15.90 8.41 -8.17
N ALA A 151 -16.70 7.41 -7.77
CA ALA A 151 -18.15 7.53 -7.59
C ALA A 151 -18.49 8.58 -6.53
N TYR A 152 -17.84 8.50 -5.37
CA TYR A 152 -18.02 9.44 -4.29
C TYR A 152 -17.62 10.88 -4.68
N LEU A 153 -16.47 11.02 -5.35
CA LEU A 153 -15.94 12.31 -5.79
C LEU A 153 -16.81 12.96 -6.88
N SER A 154 -17.50 12.15 -7.70
CA SER A 154 -18.40 12.67 -8.75
C SER A 154 -19.64 13.40 -8.21
N GLN A 155 -20.04 13.12 -6.97
CA GLN A 155 -21.20 13.76 -6.33
C GLN A 155 -20.80 14.91 -5.40
N HIS A 156 -19.59 14.88 -4.83
CA HIS A 156 -19.08 15.93 -3.93
C HIS A 156 -17.96 16.73 -4.60
N HIS A 157 -18.32 17.72 -5.41
CA HIS A 157 -17.37 18.58 -6.14
C HIS A 157 -16.66 19.63 -5.26
N ASP A 158 -17.04 19.80 -3.99
CA ASP A 158 -16.55 20.87 -3.10
C ASP A 158 -15.23 20.55 -2.35
N PHE A 159 -14.47 19.54 -2.78
CA PHE A 159 -13.23 19.09 -2.10
C PHE A 159 -11.98 19.90 -2.42
N GLN A 160 -12.11 21.09 -3.02
CA GLN A 160 -10.95 21.87 -3.49
C GLN A 160 -10.09 22.48 -2.36
N LYS A 161 -10.46 22.32 -1.07
CA LYS A 161 -9.75 22.93 0.07
C LYS A 161 -9.05 21.97 1.04
N ASP A 162 -9.36 20.68 1.03
CA ASP A 162 -8.79 19.75 2.02
C ASP A 162 -8.11 18.59 1.32
N TYR A 163 -6.78 18.60 1.36
CA TYR A 163 -5.84 17.56 0.91
C TYR A 163 -5.93 16.25 1.74
N ARG A 164 -7.12 15.94 2.26
CA ARG A 164 -7.36 14.87 3.23
C ARG A 164 -7.67 13.58 2.47
N VAL A 165 -6.98 12.50 2.86
CA VAL A 165 -6.96 11.17 2.22
C VAL A 165 -8.36 10.74 1.74
N GLY A 166 -8.63 10.87 0.43
CA GLY A 166 -9.97 10.76 -0.18
C GLY A 166 -10.69 9.43 0.04
N PHE A 167 -9.95 8.36 0.40
CA PHE A 167 -10.54 7.07 0.78
C PHE A 167 -11.41 7.18 2.04
N TYR A 168 -10.90 7.79 3.12
CA TYR A 168 -11.55 7.78 4.45
C TYR A 168 -12.79 8.67 4.54
N ILE A 169 -12.88 9.65 3.64
CA ILE A 169 -14.05 10.53 3.51
C ILE A 169 -15.19 9.78 2.81
N SER A 170 -14.84 8.85 1.91
CA SER A 170 -15.80 8.01 1.19
C SER A 170 -16.38 6.87 2.06
N VAL A 171 -15.92 6.70 3.31
CA VAL A 171 -16.37 5.64 4.22
C VAL A 171 -17.38 6.20 5.25
N PRO A 172 -18.52 5.50 5.50
CA PRO A 172 -19.47 5.90 6.54
C PRO A 172 -18.80 5.95 7.92
N GLU A 173 -19.17 6.96 8.73
CA GLU A 173 -18.46 7.31 9.98
C GLU A 173 -18.28 6.15 10.97
N LYS A 174 -19.29 5.27 11.06
CA LYS A 174 -19.28 4.10 11.95
C LYS A 174 -18.27 3.02 11.52
N LEU A 175 -17.97 2.91 10.22
CA LEU A 175 -16.98 1.97 9.69
C LEU A 175 -15.57 2.58 9.56
N ARG A 176 -15.41 3.89 9.71
CA ARG A 176 -14.12 4.56 9.54
C ARG A 176 -13.06 4.06 10.52
N TRP A 177 -13.41 3.92 11.79
CA TRP A 177 -12.51 3.42 12.85
C TRP A 177 -12.01 2.00 12.61
N PRO A 178 -12.87 0.97 12.40
CA PRO A 178 -12.39 -0.38 12.15
C PRO A 178 -11.58 -0.49 10.85
N VAL A 179 -11.99 0.21 9.79
CA VAL A 179 -11.25 0.23 8.52
C VAL A 179 -9.87 0.86 8.71
N LEU A 180 -9.76 1.93 9.50
CA LEU A 180 -8.48 2.55 9.80
C LEU A 180 -7.53 1.61 10.56
N VAL A 181 -8.03 0.86 11.55
CA VAL A 181 -7.22 -0.13 12.27
C VAL A 181 -6.70 -1.21 11.32
N ILE A 182 -7.55 -1.72 10.43
CA ILE A 182 -7.14 -2.73 9.44
C ILE A 182 -6.15 -2.12 8.43
N ALA A 183 -6.34 -0.88 8.00
CA ALA A 183 -5.43 -0.16 7.10
C ALA A 183 -4.03 -0.04 7.70
N VAL A 184 -3.99 0.35 8.98
CA VAL A 184 -2.77 0.49 9.76
C VAL A 184 -2.04 -0.85 9.91
N LEU A 185 -2.78 -1.93 10.20
CA LEU A 185 -2.22 -3.27 10.26
C LEU A 185 -1.66 -3.71 8.90
N ALA A 186 -2.40 -3.47 7.81
CA ALA A 186 -1.96 -3.79 6.45
C ALA A 186 -0.71 -2.98 6.04
N ALA A 187 -0.61 -1.72 6.43
CA ALA A 187 0.55 -0.86 6.18
C ALA A 187 1.82 -1.38 6.87
N VAL A 188 1.70 -1.92 8.08
CA VAL A 188 2.83 -2.58 8.77
C VAL A 188 3.26 -3.83 8.04
N VAL A 189 2.32 -4.70 7.68
CA VAL A 189 2.61 -5.94 6.94
C VAL A 189 3.29 -5.64 5.61
N GLY A 190 2.81 -4.65 4.86
CA GLY A 190 3.40 -4.21 3.59
C GLY A 190 4.82 -3.64 3.76
N SER A 191 5.05 -2.82 4.79
CA SER A 191 6.38 -2.28 5.09
C SER A 191 7.38 -3.39 5.43
N GLN A 192 6.96 -4.39 6.21
CA GLN A 192 7.79 -5.54 6.59
C GLN A 192 8.15 -6.42 5.39
N ALA A 193 7.20 -6.66 4.48
CA ALA A 193 7.45 -7.42 3.25
C ALA A 193 8.54 -6.75 2.39
N ILE A 194 8.46 -5.42 2.21
CA ILE A 194 9.41 -4.65 1.41
C ILE A 194 10.80 -4.59 2.05
N ILE A 195 10.89 -4.43 3.37
CA ILE A 195 12.17 -4.48 4.11
C ILE A 195 12.83 -5.86 3.93
N THR A 196 12.05 -6.94 4.09
CA THR A 196 12.52 -8.31 3.93
C THR A 196 13.00 -8.60 2.49
N GLY A 197 12.23 -8.14 1.49
CA GLY A 197 12.61 -8.24 0.08
C GLY A 197 13.92 -7.49 -0.22
N THR A 198 14.08 -6.29 0.35
CA THR A 198 15.30 -5.48 0.19
C THR A 198 16.54 -6.19 0.76
N PHE A 199 16.45 -6.74 1.97
CA PHE A 199 17.55 -7.52 2.55
C PHE A 199 17.91 -8.76 1.74
N SER A 200 16.91 -9.44 1.16
CA SER A 200 17.11 -10.62 0.31
C SER A 200 17.86 -10.27 -0.98
N ILE A 201 17.56 -9.12 -1.58
CA ILE A 201 18.28 -8.63 -2.77
C ILE A 201 19.71 -8.22 -2.42
N ILE A 202 19.93 -7.55 -1.29
CA ILE A 202 21.29 -7.18 -0.84
C ILE A 202 22.15 -8.43 -0.63
N LYS A 203 21.60 -9.50 -0.03
CA LYS A 203 22.30 -10.79 0.11
C LYS A 203 22.67 -11.41 -1.25
N GLN A 204 21.75 -11.38 -2.22
CA GLN A 204 22.01 -11.88 -3.58
C GLN A 204 23.10 -11.07 -4.28
N CYS A 205 23.08 -9.74 -4.17
CA CYS A 205 24.11 -8.86 -4.73
C CYS A 205 25.49 -9.09 -4.08
N SER A 206 25.54 -9.35 -2.76
CA SER A 206 26.78 -9.69 -2.06
C SER A 206 27.34 -11.05 -2.50
N ALA A 207 26.48 -12.06 -2.67
CA ALA A 207 26.87 -13.38 -3.17
C ALA A 207 27.38 -13.36 -4.62
N LEU A 208 26.86 -12.45 -5.45
CA LEU A 208 27.31 -12.22 -6.83
C LEU A 208 28.62 -11.41 -6.93
N GLY A 209 29.21 -11.02 -5.80
CA GLY A 209 30.49 -10.29 -5.77
C GLY A 209 30.40 -8.83 -6.21
N CYS A 210 29.21 -8.24 -6.28
CA CYS A 210 29.02 -6.84 -6.67
C CYS A 210 29.41 -5.82 -5.59
N PHE A 211 29.77 -6.28 -4.38
CA PHE A 211 30.26 -5.44 -3.29
C PHE A 211 31.76 -5.63 -3.10
N SER A 212 32.54 -4.53 -3.13
CA SER A 212 33.98 -4.58 -2.86
C SER A 212 34.23 -5.05 -1.43
N GLN A 213 35.25 -5.88 -1.23
CA GLN A 213 35.58 -6.64 -0.01
C GLN A 213 35.87 -5.80 1.26
N GLY A 214 35.60 -4.49 1.26
CA GLY A 214 35.86 -3.58 2.39
C GLY A 214 34.67 -3.31 3.32
N GLN A 215 33.45 -3.76 3.01
CA GLN A 215 32.25 -3.56 3.84
C GLN A 215 31.71 -4.89 4.39
N ASN A 216 32.60 -5.76 4.85
CA ASN A 216 32.22 -6.97 5.56
C ASN A 216 31.83 -6.59 6.99
N CYS A 217 30.61 -6.06 7.17
CA CYS A 217 30.06 -5.75 8.49
C CYS A 217 29.64 -7.07 9.18
N PRO A 218 30.35 -7.54 10.23
CA PRO A 218 30.06 -8.81 10.88
C PRO A 218 28.64 -8.89 11.50
N HIS A 219 28.00 -7.73 11.76
CA HIS A 219 26.65 -7.66 12.31
C HIS A 219 25.53 -8.12 11.35
N VAL A 220 25.72 -8.07 10.03
CA VAL A 220 24.70 -8.52 9.05
C VAL A 220 24.69 -10.04 8.92
N ILE A 221 25.84 -10.69 9.19
CA ILE A 221 25.99 -12.13 9.15
C ILE A 221 25.44 -12.78 10.43
N GLU A 222 25.58 -12.13 11.59
CA GLU A 222 25.08 -12.65 12.87
C GLU A 222 23.54 -12.73 12.95
N ILE A 223 22.83 -11.71 12.44
CA ILE A 223 21.36 -11.75 12.37
C ILE A 223 20.91 -12.89 11.44
N SER A 224 21.69 -13.20 10.40
CA SER A 224 21.41 -14.31 9.48
C SER A 224 21.73 -15.70 10.03
N ARG A 225 22.53 -15.83 11.10
CA ARG A 225 22.75 -17.13 11.77
C ARG A 225 21.60 -17.45 12.74
N ALA A 226 20.87 -16.44 13.22
CA ALA A 226 19.65 -16.63 14.00
C ALA A 226 18.48 -17.17 13.15
N ASP A 227 18.41 -16.80 11.86
CA ASP A 227 17.36 -17.28 10.95
C ASP A 227 17.63 -18.67 10.33
N LEU A 228 18.87 -19.18 10.36
CA LEU A 228 19.24 -20.45 9.68
C LEU A 228 19.28 -21.69 10.59
N HIS A 229 18.95 -21.54 11.88
CA HIS A 229 18.86 -22.67 12.83
C HIS A 229 17.43 -22.95 13.33
N THR A 230 16.39 -22.38 12.70
CA THR A 230 14.98 -22.72 12.97
C THR A 230 14.09 -22.57 11.76
#